data_AF-A0AB38D6P1-F1
#
_entry.id   AF-A0AB38D6P1-F1
#
_cell.length_a   1.000
_cell.length_b   1.000
_cell.length_c   1.000
_cell.angle_alpha   90.00
_cell.angle_beta   90.00
_cell.angle_gamma   90.00
#
_symmetry.space_group_name_H-M   'P 1'
#
loop_
_entity.id
_entity.type
_entity.pdbx_description
1 polymer ?
#
loop_
_entity_poly.entity_id
_entity_poly.type
_entity_poly.pdbx_seq_one_letter_code
_entity_poly.pdbx_strand_id
1 'polypeptide(L)'
;MLGCSGSVTGPDSPASGYLLTAPDAPPLVIDFGGGVLGSLQRFADPGSVSVLLSHLHADHCLDLPGLFVWRRYHPNPPKGKAIMYGPADTLVRVGAASAEIGGEVDDFTDIFDVFPWADGEPVQFGSLTVTPTRVAHPPESYGLRIEDSSGTVRLQRRYRHLRRRGRSGTRCRCVPV
;
A
#
# COMPACT_ATOMS: atom_id res chain seq x y z
N MET A 1 -11.81 -6.54 0.26
CA MET A 1 -11.04 -6.26 -0.98
C MET A 1 -11.63 -5.01 -1.61
N LEU A 2 -10.82 -4.01 -1.95
CA LEU A 2 -11.29 -2.78 -2.61
C LEU A 2 -11.17 -2.90 -4.14
N GLY A 3 -10.11 -3.55 -4.60
CA GLY A 3 -9.89 -3.91 -5.99
C GLY A 3 -8.80 -4.96 -6.15
N CYS A 4 -8.81 -5.62 -7.31
CA CYS A 4 -7.88 -6.71 -7.63
C CYS A 4 -7.58 -6.81 -9.13
N SER A 5 -8.04 -5.87 -9.94
CA SER A 5 -7.71 -5.89 -11.37
C SER A 5 -6.20 -5.68 -11.55
N GLY A 6 -5.60 -6.51 -12.38
CA GLY A 6 -4.17 -6.40 -12.71
C GLY A 6 -3.96 -5.42 -13.87
N SER A 7 -2.95 -4.56 -13.75
CA SER A 7 -2.46 -3.67 -14.81
C SER A 7 -3.38 -2.50 -15.19
N VAL A 8 -4.70 -2.66 -15.22
CA VAL A 8 -5.66 -1.60 -15.58
C VAL A 8 -6.97 -1.76 -14.80
N THR A 9 -7.57 -0.63 -14.41
CA THR A 9 -8.90 -0.62 -13.79
C THR A 9 -9.98 -1.01 -14.80
N GLY A 10 -10.92 -1.84 -14.37
CA GLY A 10 -12.17 -2.08 -15.09
C GLY A 10 -13.25 -1.09 -14.67
N PRO A 11 -14.37 -1.00 -15.41
CA PRO A 11 -15.48 -0.09 -15.08
C PRO A 11 -16.06 -0.32 -13.68
N ASP A 12 -16.12 -1.58 -13.25
CA ASP A 12 -16.63 -1.98 -11.93
C ASP A 12 -15.55 -2.65 -11.06
N SER A 13 -14.28 -2.58 -11.47
CA SER A 13 -13.19 -3.32 -10.84
C SER A 13 -11.96 -2.43 -10.65
N PRO A 14 -11.85 -1.76 -9.49
CA PRO A 14 -10.66 -1.00 -9.15
C PRO A 14 -9.38 -1.83 -9.26
N ALA A 15 -8.27 -1.15 -9.50
CA ALA A 15 -6.94 -1.74 -9.51
C ALA A 15 -6.54 -2.26 -8.11
N SER A 16 -5.27 -2.60 -7.89
CA SER A 16 -4.88 -3.26 -6.64
C SER A 16 -5.15 -2.36 -5.43
N GLY A 17 -5.95 -2.86 -4.48
CA GLY A 17 -6.23 -2.19 -3.22
C GLY A 17 -6.97 -3.08 -2.22
N TYR A 18 -6.46 -3.14 -0.99
CA TYR A 18 -6.99 -4.01 0.05
C TYR A 18 -7.08 -3.25 1.38
N LEU A 19 -8.30 -3.06 1.88
CA LEU A 19 -8.53 -2.57 3.24
C LEU A 19 -8.33 -3.71 4.23
N LEU A 20 -7.48 -3.48 5.22
CA LEU A 20 -7.25 -4.34 6.37
C LEU A 20 -7.61 -3.58 7.64
N THR A 21 -8.38 -4.23 8.51
CA THR A 21 -8.78 -3.73 9.82
C THR A 21 -8.43 -4.76 10.88
N ALA A 22 -7.95 -4.30 12.01
CA ALA A 22 -7.62 -5.14 13.16
C ALA A 22 -7.72 -4.32 14.46
N PRO A 23 -7.88 -4.98 15.62
CA PRO A 23 -7.87 -4.30 16.91
C PRO A 23 -6.59 -3.48 17.10
N ASP A 24 -6.76 -2.28 17.67
CA ASP A 24 -5.69 -1.33 18.02
C ASP A 24 -4.81 -0.86 16.85
N ALA A 25 -5.18 -1.19 15.61
CA ALA A 25 -4.53 -0.75 14.39
C ALA A 25 -5.37 0.35 13.72
N PRO A 26 -4.75 1.38 13.12
CA PRO A 26 -5.47 2.23 12.18
C PRO A 26 -5.95 1.39 10.98
N PRO A 27 -7.02 1.77 10.28
CA PRO A 27 -7.37 1.14 9.01
C PRO A 27 -6.19 1.23 8.04
N LEU A 28 -5.74 0.09 7.52
CA LEU A 28 -4.60 0.00 6.61
C LEU A 28 -5.12 -0.27 5.21
N VAL A 29 -4.67 0.50 4.23
CA VAL A 29 -4.92 0.21 2.82
C VAL A 29 -3.62 -0.24 2.18
N ILE A 30 -3.61 -1.49 1.72
CA ILE A 30 -2.48 -2.06 1.00
C ILE A 30 -2.70 -1.85 -0.49
N ASP A 31 -1.77 -1.13 -1.11
CA ASP A 31 -1.86 -0.57 -2.47
C ASP A 31 -3.07 0.36 -2.67
N PHE A 32 -2.89 1.35 -3.52
CA PHE A 32 -3.83 2.43 -3.77
C PHE A 32 -3.92 2.73 -5.28
N GLY A 33 -4.21 1.69 -6.05
CA GLY A 33 -4.39 1.77 -7.50
C GLY A 33 -5.67 2.50 -7.92
N GLY A 34 -5.80 2.82 -9.21
CA GLY A 34 -6.95 3.55 -9.76
C GLY A 34 -8.31 2.95 -9.34
N GLY A 35 -9.20 3.81 -8.83
CA GLY A 35 -10.55 3.47 -8.38
C GLY A 35 -10.64 3.01 -6.92
N VAL A 36 -9.51 2.82 -6.24
CA VAL A 36 -9.47 2.39 -4.83
C VAL A 36 -10.08 3.44 -3.92
N LEU A 37 -9.85 4.74 -4.15
CA LEU A 37 -10.41 5.83 -3.35
C LEU A 37 -11.94 5.81 -3.37
N GLY A 38 -12.53 5.68 -4.56
CA GLY A 38 -13.98 5.60 -4.70
C GLY A 38 -14.57 4.34 -4.04
N SER A 39 -13.85 3.21 -4.12
CA SER A 39 -14.27 1.99 -3.43
C SER A 39 -14.15 2.09 -1.90
N LEU A 40 -13.09 2.73 -1.41
CA LEU A 40 -12.78 2.87 0.01
C LEU A 40 -13.89 3.60 0.76
N GLN A 41 -14.47 4.64 0.16
CA GLN A 41 -15.53 5.45 0.76
C GLN A 41 -16.76 4.65 1.22
N ARG A 42 -16.98 3.44 0.69
CA ARG A 42 -18.05 2.53 1.13
C ARG A 42 -17.76 1.82 2.45
N PHE A 43 -16.50 1.78 2.87
CA PHE A 43 -16.03 0.92 3.96
C PHE A 43 -15.30 1.68 5.08
N ALA A 44 -14.64 2.80 4.76
CA ALA A 44 -13.95 3.63 5.74
C ALA A 44 -13.85 5.08 5.25
N ASP A 45 -13.67 6.01 6.19
CA ASP A 45 -13.29 7.39 5.86
C ASP A 45 -11.89 7.40 5.23
N PRO A 46 -11.72 7.89 3.98
CA PRO A 46 -10.40 8.01 3.35
C PRO A 46 -9.40 8.81 4.19
N GLY A 47 -9.88 9.80 4.95
CA GLY A 47 -9.04 10.59 5.86
C GLY A 47 -8.49 9.82 7.07
N SER A 48 -8.94 8.59 7.33
CA SER A 48 -8.52 7.80 8.49
C SER A 48 -7.45 6.74 8.17
N VAL A 49 -7.18 6.46 6.90
CA VAL A 49 -6.38 5.30 6.50
C VAL A 49 -4.88 5.60 6.50
N SER A 50 -4.08 4.63 6.94
CA SER A 50 -2.65 4.54 6.64
C SER A 50 -2.43 3.67 5.41
N VAL A 51 -1.36 3.90 4.65
CA VAL A 51 -1.15 3.30 3.34
C VAL A 51 0.13 2.45 3.31
N LEU A 52 0.03 1.22 2.79
CA LEU A 52 1.15 0.31 2.61
C LEU A 52 1.31 0.00 1.11
N LEU A 53 2.33 0.55 0.46
CA LEU A 53 2.61 0.33 -0.95
C LEU A 53 3.55 -0.87 -1.14
N SER A 54 3.12 -1.84 -1.93
CA SER A 54 3.97 -2.98 -2.31
C SER A 54 5.05 -2.58 -3.33
N HIS A 55 4.68 -1.75 -4.30
CA HIS A 55 5.55 -1.18 -5.33
C HIS A 55 4.91 0.03 -6.02
N LEU A 56 5.65 0.71 -6.89
CA LEU A 56 5.27 2.02 -7.47
C LEU A 56 4.78 1.95 -8.92
N HIS A 57 4.08 0.87 -9.29
CA HIS A 57 3.36 0.83 -10.55
C HIS A 57 2.03 1.58 -10.48
N ALA A 58 1.56 2.01 -11.65
CA ALA A 58 0.36 2.81 -11.79
C ALA A 58 -0.87 2.18 -11.11
N ASP A 59 -1.07 0.89 -11.31
CA ASP A 59 -2.16 0.08 -10.80
C ASP A 59 -2.04 -0.23 -9.28
N HIS A 60 -1.03 0.31 -8.60
CA HIS A 60 -0.79 0.14 -7.17
C HIS A 60 -0.68 1.45 -6.39
N CYS A 61 -0.57 2.63 -7.03
CA CYS A 61 -0.40 3.88 -6.29
C CYS A 61 -1.00 5.15 -6.91
N LEU A 62 -1.49 5.14 -8.15
CA LEU A 62 -1.87 6.39 -8.82
C LEU A 62 -3.25 6.94 -8.47
N ASP A 63 -3.95 6.37 -7.49
CA ASP A 63 -5.14 7.00 -6.91
C ASP A 63 -4.80 7.83 -5.64
N LEU A 64 -3.52 7.82 -5.21
CA LEU A 64 -3.03 8.60 -4.06
C LEU A 64 -3.17 10.12 -4.23
N PRO A 65 -2.94 10.74 -5.41
CA PRO A 65 -3.16 12.17 -5.57
C PRO A 65 -4.59 12.60 -5.16
N GLY A 66 -5.60 11.77 -5.46
CA GLY A 66 -6.97 12.01 -5.00
C GLY A 66 -7.11 11.93 -3.47
N LEU A 67 -6.39 11.00 -2.83
CA LEU A 67 -6.34 10.91 -1.36
C LEU A 67 -5.63 12.13 -0.75
N PHE A 68 -4.59 12.68 -1.39
CA PHE A 68 -3.88 13.87 -0.89
C PHE A 68 -4.80 15.08 -0.89
N VAL A 69 -5.54 15.28 -1.99
CA VAL A 69 -6.59 16.30 -2.09
C VAL A 69 -7.63 16.11 -0.99
N TRP A 70 -8.08 14.87 -0.76
CA TRP A 70 -9.02 14.56 0.33
C TRP A 70 -8.44 14.97 1.70
N ARG A 71 -7.20 14.60 2.02
CA ARG A 71 -6.61 14.92 3.32
C ARG A 71 -6.35 16.41 3.53
N ARG A 72 -5.95 17.15 2.49
CA ARG A 72 -5.62 18.58 2.60
C ARG A 72 -6.83 19.49 2.53
N TYR A 73 -7.81 19.17 1.68
CA TYR A 73 -8.81 20.14 1.24
C TYR A 73 -10.26 19.71 1.49
N HIS A 74 -10.52 18.51 2.01
CA HIS A 74 -11.88 18.12 2.38
C HIS A 74 -12.45 19.08 3.44
N PRO A 75 -13.76 19.44 3.40
CA PRO A 75 -14.36 20.39 4.36
C PRO A 75 -14.20 20.01 5.83
N ASN A 76 -14.02 18.72 6.09
CA ASN A 76 -13.64 18.18 7.38
C ASN A 76 -12.38 17.32 7.21
N PRO A 77 -11.18 17.93 7.18
CA PRO A 77 -9.95 17.20 6.95
C PRO A 77 -9.55 16.43 8.23
N PRO A 78 -8.88 15.28 8.09
CA PRO A 78 -8.39 14.54 9.25
C PRO A 78 -7.34 15.35 10.01
N LYS A 79 -7.27 15.15 11.33
CA LYS A 79 -6.22 15.76 12.16
C LYS A 79 -4.96 14.93 12.11
N GLY A 80 -3.82 15.60 11.96
CA GLY A 80 -2.50 14.96 11.98
C GLY A 80 -2.21 14.14 10.73
N LYS A 81 -1.09 13.40 10.80
CA LYS A 81 -0.56 12.62 9.69
C LYS A 81 -0.97 11.16 9.81
N ALA A 82 -1.26 10.55 8.67
CA ALA A 82 -1.33 9.11 8.58
C ALA A 82 0.05 8.51 8.31
N ILE A 83 0.19 7.20 8.43
CA ILE A 83 1.46 6.52 8.14
C ILE A 83 1.43 6.03 6.69
N MET A 84 2.56 6.18 6.00
CA MET A 84 2.77 5.55 4.70
C MET A 84 4.06 4.73 4.72
N TYR A 85 3.98 3.47 4.32
CA TYR A 85 5.16 2.68 3.99
C TYR A 85 5.20 2.34 2.51
N GLY A 86 6.38 2.32 1.92
CA GLY A 86 6.55 1.94 0.52
C GLY A 86 8.01 1.74 0.13
N PRO A 87 8.30 1.51 -1.16
CA PRO A 87 9.67 1.52 -1.68
C PRO A 87 10.43 2.81 -1.38
N ALA A 88 11.76 2.81 -1.48
CA ALA A 88 12.60 3.98 -1.16
C ALA A 88 12.22 5.23 -1.95
N ASP A 89 11.82 5.08 -3.22
CA ASP A 89 11.44 6.20 -4.09
C ASP A 89 10.01 6.72 -3.85
N THR A 90 9.29 6.27 -2.81
CA THR A 90 7.87 6.61 -2.60
C THR A 90 7.62 8.12 -2.58
N LEU A 91 8.39 8.89 -1.80
CA LEU A 91 8.23 10.35 -1.71
C LEU A 91 8.35 11.02 -3.08
N VAL A 92 9.43 10.74 -3.81
CA VAL A 92 9.70 11.38 -5.09
C VAL A 92 8.72 10.93 -6.16
N ARG A 93 8.47 9.62 -6.28
CA ARG A 93 7.67 9.06 -7.38
C ARG A 93 6.18 9.33 -7.23
N VAL A 94 5.66 9.31 -6.00
CA VAL A 94 4.26 9.66 -5.73
C VAL A 94 4.10 11.18 -5.76
N GLY A 95 5.03 11.94 -5.18
CA GLY A 95 5.00 13.40 -5.22
C GLY A 95 5.08 13.97 -6.64
N ALA A 96 5.89 13.38 -7.52
CA ALA A 96 5.91 13.75 -8.94
C ALA A 96 4.58 13.42 -9.66
N ALA A 97 3.86 12.40 -9.19
CA ALA A 97 2.56 12.04 -9.75
C ALA A 97 1.41 12.90 -9.21
N SER A 98 1.55 13.50 -8.02
CA SER A 98 0.57 14.42 -7.44
C SER A 98 0.87 15.89 -7.70
N ALA A 99 2.05 16.23 -8.22
CA ALA A 99 2.43 17.60 -8.55
C ALA A 99 1.47 18.26 -9.55
N GLU A 100 1.05 19.49 -9.25
CA GLU A 100 0.17 20.28 -10.12
C GLU A 100 0.92 20.86 -11.32
N ILE A 101 2.22 21.09 -11.17
CA ILE A 101 3.10 21.70 -12.17
C ILE A 101 4.07 20.64 -12.69
N GLY A 102 4.15 20.52 -14.01
CA GLY A 102 5.05 19.57 -14.66
C GLY A 102 6.52 19.82 -14.30
N GLY A 103 7.21 18.78 -13.86
CA GLY A 103 8.62 18.84 -13.44
C GLY A 103 8.84 19.11 -11.95
N GLU A 104 7.77 19.38 -11.20
CA GLU A 104 7.82 19.52 -9.74
C GLU A 104 7.52 18.20 -9.01
N VAL A 105 7.71 18.22 -7.70
CA VAL A 105 7.39 17.12 -6.78
C VAL A 105 6.58 17.71 -5.64
N ASP A 106 5.33 17.26 -5.48
CA ASP A 106 4.50 17.63 -4.33
C ASP A 106 5.03 16.94 -3.06
N ASP A 107 5.41 17.76 -2.07
CA ASP A 107 5.82 17.30 -0.75
C ASP A 107 4.58 17.05 0.11
N PHE A 108 4.18 15.78 0.21
CA PHE A 108 3.04 15.32 1.01
C PHE A 108 3.40 14.92 2.44
N THR A 109 4.57 15.33 2.94
CA THR A 109 4.97 15.07 4.33
C THR A 109 4.20 15.91 5.35
N ASP A 110 3.40 16.88 4.92
CA ASP A 110 2.43 17.58 5.76
C ASP A 110 1.25 16.68 6.18
N ILE A 111 0.90 15.68 5.37
CA ILE A 111 -0.26 14.80 5.59
C ILE A 111 0.08 13.33 5.85
N PHE A 112 1.30 12.88 5.53
CA PHE A 112 1.79 11.53 5.83
C PHE A 112 3.19 11.55 6.46
N ASP A 113 3.43 10.66 7.42
CA ASP A 113 4.79 10.25 7.78
C ASP A 113 5.18 9.05 6.91
N VAL A 114 6.21 9.22 6.08
CA VAL A 114 6.57 8.29 5.01
C VAL A 114 7.85 7.53 5.37
N PHE A 115 7.78 6.20 5.30
CA PHE A 115 8.87 5.32 5.66
C PHE A 115 9.19 4.33 4.52
N PRO A 116 10.47 4.12 4.18
CA PRO A 116 10.83 3.06 3.25
C PRO A 116 10.68 1.69 3.91
N TRP A 117 10.36 0.67 3.12
CA TRP A 117 10.48 -0.71 3.56
C TRP A 117 11.95 -1.10 3.73
N ALA A 118 12.23 -1.87 4.78
CA ALA A 118 13.49 -2.59 4.95
C ALA A 118 13.24 -4.10 4.81
N ASP A 119 13.99 -4.77 3.93
CA ASP A 119 13.76 -6.19 3.59
C ASP A 119 13.84 -7.11 4.81
N GLY A 120 12.74 -7.78 5.14
CA GLY A 120 12.62 -8.70 6.26
C GLY A 120 12.43 -8.03 7.62
N GLU A 121 12.40 -6.70 7.71
CA GLU A 121 12.24 -5.97 8.96
C GLU A 121 10.76 -5.79 9.31
N PRO A 122 10.26 -6.38 10.41
CA PRO A 122 8.85 -6.30 10.77
C PRO A 122 8.47 -4.91 11.29
N VAL A 123 7.30 -4.43 10.87
CA VAL A 123 6.68 -3.19 11.36
C VAL A 123 5.37 -3.53 12.08
N GLN A 124 5.13 -2.87 13.22
CA GLN A 124 3.93 -3.08 14.03
C GLN A 124 2.86 -2.02 13.76
N PHE A 125 1.61 -2.48 13.62
CA PHE A 125 0.41 -1.64 13.53
C PHE A 125 -0.65 -2.23 14.46
N GLY A 126 -0.70 -1.77 15.71
CA GLY A 126 -1.60 -2.35 16.70
C GLY A 126 -1.31 -3.84 16.92
N SER A 127 -2.33 -4.67 16.72
CA SER A 127 -2.21 -6.14 16.78
C SER A 127 -1.58 -6.79 15.54
N LEU A 128 -1.28 -6.01 14.48
CA LEU A 128 -0.75 -6.50 13.21
C LEU A 128 0.77 -6.36 13.13
N THR A 129 1.45 -7.44 12.77
CA THR A 129 2.84 -7.42 12.31
C THR A 129 2.90 -7.52 10.80
N VAL A 130 3.50 -6.53 10.13
CA VAL A 130 3.74 -6.53 8.68
C VAL A 130 5.23 -6.73 8.42
N THR A 131 5.60 -7.84 7.77
CA THR A 131 6.96 -8.11 7.34
C THR A 131 7.07 -8.00 5.82
N PRO A 132 7.74 -6.97 5.27
CA PRO A 132 8.02 -6.87 3.86
C PRO A 132 9.12 -7.86 3.46
N THR A 133 9.04 -8.43 2.27
CA THR A 133 10.09 -9.28 1.71
C THR A 133 10.32 -8.90 0.26
N ARG A 134 11.56 -8.63 -0.09
CA ARG A 134 11.98 -8.25 -1.44
C ARG A 134 11.59 -9.32 -2.46
N VAL A 135 10.99 -8.89 -3.56
CA VAL A 135 10.62 -9.78 -4.67
C VAL A 135 11.29 -9.37 -5.99
N ALA A 136 11.49 -10.34 -6.87
CA ALA A 136 12.00 -10.11 -8.21
C ALA A 136 10.86 -9.62 -9.13
N HIS A 137 10.61 -8.32 -9.09
CA HIS A 137 9.69 -7.58 -9.92
C HIS A 137 10.24 -6.16 -10.03
N PRO A 138 10.36 -5.54 -11.22
CA PRO A 138 10.72 -4.13 -11.37
C PRO A 138 9.45 -3.24 -11.27
N PRO A 139 9.52 -2.03 -10.68
CA PRO A 139 10.64 -1.41 -9.96
C PRO A 139 10.79 -2.00 -8.55
N GLU A 140 11.40 -1.30 -7.60
CA GLU A 140 11.50 -1.75 -6.22
C GLU A 140 10.14 -2.27 -5.67
N SER A 141 10.07 -3.58 -5.39
CA SER A 141 8.85 -4.29 -5.00
C SER A 141 9.01 -5.23 -3.80
N TYR A 142 7.95 -5.35 -3.01
CA TYR A 142 7.86 -6.20 -1.82
C TYR A 142 6.60 -7.06 -1.82
N GLY A 143 6.73 -8.31 -1.35
CA GLY A 143 5.61 -9.09 -0.85
C GLY A 143 5.42 -8.80 0.63
N LEU A 144 4.17 -8.72 1.10
CA LEU A 144 3.86 -8.39 2.49
C LEU A 144 3.29 -9.61 3.20
N ARG A 145 3.97 -10.05 4.26
CA ARG A 145 3.40 -11.03 5.21
C ARG A 145 2.78 -10.26 6.37
N ILE A 146 1.54 -10.58 6.69
CA ILE A 146 0.73 -9.89 7.70
C ILE A 146 0.28 -10.93 8.72
N GLU A 147 0.56 -10.68 9.98
CA GLU A 147 0.35 -11.63 11.06
C GLU A 147 -0.37 -10.95 12.21
N ASP A 148 -1.34 -11.64 12.82
CA ASP A 148 -1.94 -11.28 14.10
C ASP A 148 -1.87 -12.48 15.06
N SER A 149 -2.41 -12.34 16.27
CA SER A 149 -2.43 -13.42 17.26
C SER A 149 -3.27 -14.64 16.86
N SER A 150 -4.11 -14.53 15.84
CA SER A 150 -5.03 -15.57 15.37
C SER A 150 -4.55 -16.28 14.11
N GLY A 151 -3.62 -15.72 13.34
CA GLY A 151 -3.06 -16.35 12.16
C GLY A 151 -2.27 -15.43 11.22
N THR A 152 -2.03 -15.92 10.00
CA THR A 152 -1.21 -15.23 8.99
C THR A 152 -1.97 -15.06 7.68
N VAL A 153 -1.97 -13.83 7.16
CA VAL A 153 -2.36 -13.49 5.78
C VAL A 153 -1.11 -13.12 4.99
N ARG A 154 -0.97 -13.64 3.76
CA ARG A 154 0.15 -13.26 2.87
C ARG A 154 -0.39 -12.57 1.64
N LEU A 155 -0.02 -11.31 1.46
CA LEU A 155 -0.24 -10.61 0.20
C LEU A 155 1.04 -10.69 -0.63
N GLN A 156 1.09 -11.69 -1.52
CA GLN A 156 2.16 -11.84 -2.49
C GLN A 156 1.54 -12.18 -3.85
N ARG A 157 1.57 -11.22 -4.79
CA ARG A 157 1.47 -11.56 -6.22
C ARG A 157 2.65 -12.47 -6.56
N ARG A 158 2.46 -13.47 -7.43
CA ARG A 158 3.45 -14.53 -7.75
C ARG A 158 4.73 -13.97 -8.39
N TYR A 159 5.55 -13.29 -7.61
CA TYR A 159 6.87 -12.82 -7.99
C TYR A 159 7.90 -13.77 -7.39
N ARG A 160 8.93 -14.11 -8.16
CA ARG A 160 10.00 -14.99 -7.66
C ARG A 160 10.67 -14.28 -6.48
N HIS A 161 10.81 -14.94 -5.34
CA HIS A 161 11.68 -14.40 -4.28
C HIS A 161 13.10 -14.25 -4.81
N LEU A 162 13.74 -13.13 -4.46
CA LEU A 162 15.19 -13.02 -4.55
C LEU A 162 15.78 -14.01 -3.54
N ARG A 163 16.05 -15.24 -3.99
CA ARG A 163 16.72 -16.24 -3.15
C ARG A 163 18.13 -15.75 -2.87
N ARG A 164 18.42 -15.34 -1.63
CA ARG A 164 19.76 -15.52 -1.08
C ARG A 164 20.05 -17.03 -1.12
N ARG A 165 21.17 -17.43 -1.73
CA ARG A 165 21.57 -18.85 -1.80
C ARG A 165 21.71 -19.37 -0.36
N GLY A 166 20.73 -20.16 0.10
CA GLY A 166 20.82 -20.88 1.37
C GLY A 166 19.47 -21.25 1.98
N ARG A 167 19.25 -22.57 2.11
CA ARG A 167 18.20 -23.30 2.83
C ARG A 167 16.83 -23.50 2.15
N SER A 168 16.52 -24.79 2.07
CA SER A 168 15.29 -25.44 1.63
C SER A 168 14.14 -25.20 2.62
N GLY A 169 12.98 -24.81 2.11
CA GLY A 169 11.75 -24.67 2.88
C GLY A 169 10.52 -24.69 1.98
N THR A 170 9.49 -25.38 2.48
CA THR A 170 8.26 -25.88 1.85
C THR A 170 7.47 -24.86 1.02
N ARG A 171 6.99 -25.27 -0.16
CA ARG A 171 6.11 -24.46 -1.03
C ARG A 171 4.65 -24.58 -0.55
N CYS A 172 4.09 -23.52 0.04
CA CYS A 172 2.64 -23.35 0.12
C CYS A 172 2.13 -22.59 -1.11
N ARG A 173 1.15 -23.15 -1.83
CA ARG A 173 0.46 -22.50 -2.95
C ARG A 173 -0.74 -21.72 -2.39
N CYS A 174 -0.84 -20.43 -2.71
CA CYS A 174 -2.08 -19.66 -2.53
C CYS A 174 -2.97 -19.87 -3.77
N VAL A 175 -4.20 -20.31 -3.52
CA VAL A 175 -5.29 -20.41 -4.49
C VAL A 175 -6.04 -19.07 -4.48
N PRO A 176 -6.33 -18.45 -5.63
CA PRO A 176 -7.22 -17.29 -5.66
C PRO A 176 -8.65 -17.75 -5.33
N VAL A 177 -9.31 -17.05 -4.42
CA VAL A 177 -10.77 -17.11 -4.29
C VAL A 177 -11.37 -16.15 -5.31
#